data_AF-A0A9D4SZL5-F1
#
_entry.id   AF-A0A9D4SZL5-F1
#
_cell.length_a   1.000
_cell.length_b   1.000
_cell.length_c   1.000
_cell.angle_alpha   90.00
_cell.angle_beta   90.00
_cell.angle_gamma   90.00
#
_symmetry.space_group_name_H-M   'P 1'
#
loop_
_entity.id
_entity.type
_entity.pdbx_description
1 polymer ?
#
loop_
_entity_poly.entity_id
_entity_poly.type
_entity_poly.pdbx_seq_one_letter_code
_entity_poly.pdbx_strand_id
1 'polypeptide(L)'
;MGCDEHVASHTSDEVNRVSVYTASEAECPASWRRCDNGACIEPLLWCDGIDNCGDSSDETEDNCAPSTILSIPGIVIIAVIVVLVIIAIGVVVYVCKRRRAYRAT
;
A
#
# COMPACT_ATOMS: atom_id res chain seq x y z
N MET A 1 37.34 21.17 19.89
CA MET A 1 36.70 21.15 18.55
C MET A 1 37.57 20.27 17.67
N GLY A 2 37.24 18.99 17.62
CA GLY A 2 37.81 18.02 16.69
C GLY A 2 36.64 17.22 16.15
N CYS A 3 36.46 17.20 14.85
CA CYS A 3 35.48 16.35 14.19
C CYS A 3 36.24 15.13 13.71
N ASP A 4 36.32 14.10 14.56
CA ASP A 4 36.94 12.84 14.19
C ASP A 4 36.05 12.06 13.21
N GLU A 5 36.70 11.57 12.15
CA GLU A 5 36.16 10.92 10.96
C GLU A 5 35.23 9.73 11.27
N HIS A 6 34.04 9.73 10.68
CA HIS A 6 33.19 8.54 10.62
C HIS A 6 33.69 7.65 9.49
N VAL A 7 34.33 6.54 9.85
CA VAL A 7 34.72 5.47 8.93
C VAL A 7 33.44 4.74 8.50
N ALA A 8 32.95 5.03 7.30
CA ALA A 8 31.98 4.18 6.61
C ALA A 8 32.72 2.91 6.15
N SER A 9 32.45 1.78 6.79
CA SER A 9 33.02 0.50 6.36
C SER A 9 32.30 0.03 5.10
N HIS A 10 32.83 0.40 3.93
CA HIS A 10 32.46 -0.17 2.64
C HIS A 10 33.21 -1.51 2.49
N THR A 11 32.54 -2.64 2.68
CA THR A 11 33.08 -3.92 2.19
C THR A 11 32.90 -3.94 0.68
N SER A 12 33.92 -3.47 -0.03
CA SER A 12 34.03 -3.60 -1.47
C SER A 12 34.48 -5.02 -1.78
N ASP A 13 33.54 -5.94 -1.95
CA ASP A 13 33.80 -7.14 -2.74
C ASP A 13 33.25 -6.87 -4.15
N GLU A 14 34.17 -6.82 -5.12
CA GLU A 14 33.91 -6.44 -6.51
C GLU A 14 32.93 -7.40 -7.22
N VAL A 15 31.62 -7.15 -7.18
CA VAL A 15 30.67 -7.19 -8.33
C VAL A 15 29.28 -6.66 -7.87
N ASN A 16 28.89 -5.51 -8.44
CA ASN A 16 27.57 -4.85 -8.46
C ASN A 16 27.07 -4.12 -7.18
N ARG A 17 26.53 -2.91 -7.37
CA ARG A 17 26.31 -1.86 -6.36
C ARG A 17 25.06 -2.12 -5.49
N VAL A 18 25.19 -2.86 -4.39
CA VAL A 18 24.18 -2.90 -3.31
C VAL A 18 24.88 -2.83 -1.95
N SER A 19 24.54 -1.84 -1.11
CA SER A 19 25.10 -1.68 0.24
C SER A 19 24.22 -2.38 1.28
N VAL A 20 24.58 -3.61 1.63
CA VAL A 20 23.93 -4.42 2.66
C VAL A 20 24.66 -4.23 4.00
N TYR A 21 23.98 -3.71 5.02
CA TYR A 21 24.54 -3.52 6.38
C TYR A 21 24.07 -4.66 7.29
N THR A 22 25.00 -5.43 7.88
CA THR A 22 24.67 -6.44 8.89
C THR A 22 24.63 -5.80 10.28
N ALA A 23 23.47 -5.87 10.94
CA ALA A 23 23.19 -5.13 12.16
C ALA A 23 23.92 -5.72 13.39
N SER A 24 24.90 -5.00 13.92
CA SER A 24 25.18 -5.00 15.37
C SER A 24 24.71 -3.66 15.93
N GLU A 25 23.57 -3.66 16.62
CA GLU A 25 23.01 -2.52 17.37
C GLU A 25 22.89 -1.18 16.62
N ALA A 26 22.61 -1.19 15.32
CA ALA A 26 22.28 -0.01 14.54
C ALA A 26 20.90 -0.21 13.91
N GLU A 27 19.89 0.52 14.38
CA GLU A 27 18.67 0.71 13.62
C GLU A 27 19.03 1.12 12.19
N CYS A 28 18.31 0.59 11.20
CA CYS A 28 18.52 0.97 9.81
C CYS A 28 18.56 2.51 9.70
N PRO A 29 19.35 3.06 8.75
CA PRO A 29 19.37 4.50 8.52
C PRO A 29 17.95 5.06 8.44
N ALA A 30 17.77 6.29 8.93
CA ALA A 30 16.46 6.94 8.88
C ALA A 30 15.90 6.85 7.44
N SER A 31 14.64 6.44 7.34
CA SER A 31 13.92 6.16 6.09
C SER A 31 14.27 4.88 5.33
N TRP A 32 15.17 4.01 5.80
CA TRP A 32 15.43 2.71 5.18
C TRP A 32 14.48 1.63 5.73
N ARG A 33 14.22 0.61 4.92
CA ARG A 33 13.37 -0.51 5.30
C ARG A 33 14.23 -1.69 5.72
N ARG A 34 13.82 -2.36 6.80
CA ARG A 34 14.51 -3.53 7.34
C ARG A 34 13.85 -4.80 6.84
N CYS A 35 14.67 -5.69 6.31
CA CYS A 35 14.33 -7.05 5.93
C CYS A 35 14.15 -7.99 7.11
N ASP A 36 13.57 -9.16 6.84
CA ASP A 36 13.42 -10.24 7.83
C ASP A 36 14.77 -10.85 8.23
N ASN A 37 15.70 -11.00 7.28
CA ASN A 37 17.09 -11.39 7.53
C ASN A 37 17.93 -10.30 8.25
N GLY A 38 17.36 -9.12 8.49
CA GLY A 38 18.00 -8.02 9.19
C GLY A 38 18.81 -7.06 8.30
N ALA A 39 18.87 -7.28 6.99
CA ALA A 39 19.41 -6.32 6.02
C ALA A 39 18.58 -5.03 5.98
N CYS A 40 19.18 -3.94 5.50
CA CYS A 40 18.50 -2.67 5.27
C CYS A 40 18.61 -2.29 3.80
N ILE A 41 17.49 -1.95 3.17
CA ILE A 41 17.43 -1.50 1.78
C ILE A 41 16.66 -0.17 1.64
N GLU A 42 16.89 0.53 0.54
CA GLU A 42 16.19 1.78 0.23
C GLU A 42 14.70 1.54 -0.04
N PRO A 43 13.79 2.45 0.34
CA PRO A 43 12.34 2.28 0.09
C PRO A 43 11.95 2.13 -1.38
N LEU A 44 12.80 2.64 -2.28
CA LEU A 44 12.58 2.54 -3.73
C LEU A 44 12.85 1.13 -4.27
N LEU A 45 13.64 0.34 -3.55
CA LEU A 45 13.94 -1.06 -3.85
C LEU A 45 12.96 -2.01 -3.17
N TRP A 46 11.88 -1.49 -2.59
CA TRP A 46 10.90 -2.31 -1.90
C TRP A 46 9.73 -2.56 -2.83
N CYS A 47 9.43 -3.82 -3.12
CA CYS A 47 8.40 -4.20 -4.08
C CYS A 47 8.67 -3.63 -5.49
N ASP A 48 9.90 -3.74 -5.97
CA ASP A 48 10.29 -3.31 -7.32
C ASP A 48 10.28 -4.47 -8.33
N GLY A 49 10.01 -5.69 -7.86
CA GLY A 49 10.00 -6.93 -8.64
C GLY A 49 11.33 -7.67 -8.62
N ILE A 50 12.30 -7.25 -7.80
CA ILE A 50 13.63 -7.85 -7.65
C ILE A 50 13.85 -8.17 -6.17
N ASP A 51 14.41 -9.35 -5.87
CA ASP A 51 14.82 -9.69 -4.51
C ASP A 51 16.08 -8.88 -4.13
N ASN A 52 15.88 -7.68 -3.57
CA ASN A 52 16.96 -6.84 -3.08
C ASN A 52 17.41 -7.24 -1.67
N CYS A 53 16.56 -7.96 -0.96
CA CYS A 53 16.86 -8.40 0.38
C CYS A 53 17.74 -9.66 0.45
N GLY A 54 17.66 -10.52 -0.57
CA GLY A 54 18.28 -11.85 -0.62
C GLY A 54 17.52 -12.93 0.15
N ASP A 55 16.41 -12.58 0.80
CA ASP A 55 15.46 -13.50 1.43
C ASP A 55 14.02 -13.33 0.87
N SER A 56 13.84 -12.51 -0.17
CA SER A 56 12.56 -12.11 -0.78
C SER A 56 11.56 -11.41 0.13
N SER A 57 11.96 -10.98 1.33
CA SER A 57 11.06 -10.30 2.26
C SER A 57 10.53 -8.97 1.70
N ASP A 58 11.27 -8.29 0.85
CA ASP A 58 10.86 -7.08 0.14
C ASP A 58 9.80 -7.31 -0.96
N GLU A 59 9.67 -8.54 -1.45
CA GLU A 59 8.82 -8.94 -2.60
C GLU A 59 7.65 -9.86 -2.22
N THR A 60 7.34 -10.01 -0.93
CA THR A 60 6.20 -10.83 -0.49
C THR A 60 4.87 -10.15 -0.80
N GLU A 61 3.80 -10.93 -1.02
CA GLU A 61 2.46 -10.39 -1.30
C GLU A 61 1.99 -9.39 -0.23
N ASP A 62 2.28 -9.65 1.04
CA ASP A 62 1.92 -8.75 2.15
C ASP A 62 2.69 -7.43 2.11
N ASN A 63 3.95 -7.47 1.69
CA ASN A 63 4.86 -6.32 1.61
C ASN A 63 4.71 -5.52 0.31
N CYS A 64 4.17 -6.16 -0.73
CA CYS A 64 3.82 -5.60 -2.03
C CYS A 64 2.35 -5.20 -2.18
N ALA A 65 1.51 -5.52 -1.19
CA ALA A 65 0.09 -5.23 -1.27
C ALA A 65 -0.12 -3.71 -1.40
N PRO A 66 -0.74 -3.22 -2.50
CA PRO A 66 -1.06 -1.81 -2.61
C PRO A 66 -1.95 -1.46 -1.42
N SER A 67 -1.58 -0.42 -0.67
CA SER A 67 -2.35 0.07 0.46
C SER A 67 -3.78 0.27 -0.04
N THR A 68 -4.68 -0.61 0.38
CA THR A 68 -5.93 -0.82 -0.33
C THR A 68 -6.94 0.28 0.02
N ILE A 69 -6.69 1.50 -0.44
CA ILE A 69 -7.74 2.53 -0.58
C ILE A 69 -8.78 2.06 -1.62
N LEU A 70 -8.38 1.10 -2.49
CA LEU A 70 -9.24 0.33 -3.39
C LEU A 70 -9.60 -1.06 -2.82
N SER A 71 -9.56 -1.25 -1.49
CA SER A 71 -10.26 -2.40 -0.92
C SER A 71 -11.74 -2.16 -1.09
N ILE A 72 -12.37 -3.06 -1.82
CA ILE A 72 -13.75 -3.56 -1.83
C ILE A 72 -14.82 -2.76 -1.04
N PRO A 73 -14.70 -2.42 0.28
CA PRO A 73 -15.69 -1.58 0.97
C PRO A 73 -16.12 -0.31 0.23
N GLY A 74 -15.20 0.43 -0.40
CA GLY A 74 -15.56 1.69 -1.07
C GLY A 74 -16.52 1.49 -2.24
N ILE A 75 -16.21 0.54 -3.13
CA ILE A 75 -17.01 0.23 -4.31
C ILE A 75 -18.36 -0.38 -3.91
N VAL A 76 -18.36 -1.27 -2.90
CA VAL A 76 -19.59 -1.89 -2.39
C VAL A 76 -20.52 -0.85 -1.76
N ILE A 77 -19.99 0.09 -0.98
CA ILE A 77 -20.78 1.17 -0.38
C ILE A 77 -21.40 2.07 -1.46
N ILE A 78 -20.63 2.47 -2.47
CA ILE A 78 -21.14 3.29 -3.58
C ILE A 78 -22.24 2.54 -4.34
N ALA A 79 -22.02 1.26 -4.65
CA ALA A 79 -23.02 0.44 -5.35
C ALA A 79 -24.32 0.32 -4.54
N VAL A 80 -24.24 0.09 -3.23
CA VAL A 80 -25.42 0.03 -2.35
C VAL A 80 -26.16 1.37 -2.32
N ILE A 81 -25.45 2.49 -2.18
CA ILE A 81 -26.07 3.83 -2.17
C ILE A 81 -26.79 4.09 -3.50
N VAL A 82 -26.15 3.79 -4.63
CA VAL A 82 -26.75 3.97 -5.96
C VAL A 82 -28.02 3.11 -6.11
N VAL A 83 -27.98 1.86 -5.68
CA VAL A 83 -29.15 0.96 -5.71
C VAL A 83 -30.29 1.49 -4.83
N LEU A 84 -29.99 1.96 -3.62
CA LEU A 84 -30.99 2.53 -2.72
C LEU A 84 -31.64 3.79 -3.30
N VAL A 85 -30.85 4.66 -3.94
CA VAL A 85 -31.35 5.87 -4.62
C VAL A 85 -32.25 5.50 -5.80
N ILE A 86 -31.86 4.53 -6.63
CA ILE A 86 -32.67 4.08 -7.77
C ILE A 86 -34.01 3.49 -7.28
N ILE A 87 -33.98 2.66 -6.24
CA ILE A 87 -35.19 2.08 -5.63
C ILE A 87 -36.08 3.19 -5.09
N ALA A 88 -35.52 4.15 -4.34
CA ALA A 88 -36.29 5.27 -3.78
C ALA A 88 -36.94 6.12 -4.88
N ILE A 89 -36.20 6.48 -5.94
CA ILE A 89 -36.72 7.20 -7.10
C ILE A 89 -37.84 6.38 -7.78
N GLY A 90 -37.61 5.09 -7.98
CA GLY A 90 -38.60 4.18 -8.56
C GLY A 90 -39.89 4.10 -7.75
N VAL A 91 -39.80 4.00 -6.42
CA VAL A 91 -40.94 4.00 -5.50
C VAL A 91 -41.68 5.33 -5.54
N VAL A 92 -40.95 6.45 -5.51
CA VAL A 92 -41.55 7.79 -5.61
C VAL A 92 -42.32 7.94 -6.92
N VAL A 93 -41.71 7.58 -8.06
CA VAL A 93 -42.35 7.62 -9.38
C VAL A 93 -43.57 6.68 -9.42
N TYR A 94 -43.45 5.46 -8.90
CA TYR A 94 -44.54 4.49 -8.83
C TYR A 94 -45.72 5.03 -8.02
N VAL A 95 -45.47 5.57 -6.83
CA VAL A 95 -46.51 6.16 -5.97
C VAL A 95 -47.13 7.39 -6.63
N CYS A 96 -46.33 8.27 -7.22
CA CYS A 96 -46.83 9.45 -7.95
C CYS A 96 -47.72 9.03 -9.12
N LYS A 97 -47.32 8.01 -9.90
CA LYS A 97 -48.11 7.48 -11.01
C LYS A 97 -49.42 6.86 -10.52
N ARG A 98 -49.37 6.07 -9.45
CA ARG A 98 -50.54 5.43 -8.85
C ARG A 98 -51.52 6.43 -8.24
N ARG A 99 -51.02 7.48 -7.57
CA ARG A 99 -51.85 8.58 -7.05
C ARG A 99 -52.49 9.39 -8.17
N ARG A 100 -51.77 9.63 -9.28
CA ARG A 100 -52.34 10.29 -10.48
C ARG A 100 -53.44 9.44 -11.11
N ALA A 101 -53.27 8.12 -11.18
CA ALA A 101 -54.32 7.22 -11.65
C ALA A 101 -55.54 7.22 -10.71
N TYR A 102 -55.32 7.24 -9.39
CA TYR A 102 -56.42 7.29 -8.41
C TYR A 102 -57.18 8.62 -8.41
N ARG A 103 -56.53 9.73 -8.76
CA ARG A 103 -57.20 11.05 -8.92
C ARG A 103 -57.95 11.21 -10.25
N ALA A 104 -57.79 10.27 -11.19
CA ALA A 104 -58.43 10.31 -12.50
C ALA A 104 -59.68 9.42 -12.60
N THR A 105 -60.09 8.78 -11.50
CA THR A 105 -61.39 8.10 -11.31
C THR A 105 -62.18 8.87 -10.27
#